data_AF-A0A1I0K935-F1
#
_entry.id   AF-A0A1I0K935-F1
#
_cell.length_a   1.000
_cell.length_b   1.000
_cell.length_c   1.000
_cell.angle_alpha   90.00
_cell.angle_beta   90.00
_cell.angle_gamma   90.00
#
_symmetry.space_group_name_H-M   'P 1'
#
loop_
_entity.id
_entity.type
_entity.pdbx_description
1 polymer ?
#
loop_
_entity_poly.entity_id
_entity_poly.type
_entity_poly.pdbx_seq_one_letter_code
_entity_poly.pdbx_strand_id
1 'polypeptide(L)' 'MFADVWKLFKQRLPVGKPDDDEYWEETVNAVKCFMIKYPDSFSKDIAMAVLTEIERRGKR' A
#
# COMPACT_ATOMS: atom_id res chain seq x y z
N MET A 1 -10.18 -0.80 -9.78
CA MET A 1 -8.94 -0.01 -9.65
C MET A 1 -9.07 1.06 -8.57
N PHE A 2 -9.76 2.19 -8.77
CA PHE A 2 -9.83 3.25 -7.75
C PHE A 2 -10.47 2.82 -6.42
N ALA A 3 -11.58 2.05 -6.46
CA ALA A 3 -12.18 1.50 -5.24
C ALA A 3 -11.23 0.53 -4.51
N ASP A 4 -10.45 -0.24 -5.27
CA ASP A 4 -9.53 -1.25 -4.73
C ASP A 4 -8.28 -0.61 -4.13
N VAL A 5 -7.72 0.43 -4.75
CA VAL A 5 -6.57 1.13 -4.19
C VAL A 5 -6.98 1.92 -2.94
N TRP A 6 -8.19 2.46 -2.95
CA TRP A 6 -8.76 3.13 -1.78
C TRP A 6 -9.01 2.15 -0.63
N LYS A 7 -9.48 0.94 -0.94
CA LYS A 7 -9.61 -0.15 0.03
C LYS A 7 -8.25 -0.56 0.58
N LEU A 8 -7.24 -0.74 -0.27
CA LEU A 8 -5.86 -1.06 0.14
C LEU A 8 -5.34 -0.02 1.13
N PHE A 9 -5.49 1.26 0.81
CA PHE A 9 -5.04 2.34 1.68
C PHE A 9 -5.75 2.31 3.03
N LYS A 10 -7.08 2.17 3.05
CA LYS A 10 -7.86 2.11 4.30
C LYS A 10 -7.53 0.91 5.18
N GLN A 11 -7.26 -0.25 4.58
CA GLN A 11 -6.92 -1.47 5.33
C GLN A 11 -5.58 -1.37 6.06
N ARG A 12 -4.73 -0.42 5.67
CA ARG A 12 -3.42 -0.16 6.27
C ARG A 12 -3.43 1.06 7.18
N LEU A 13 -4.61 1.50 7.61
CA LEU A 13 -4.78 2.54 8.62
C LEU A 13 -5.42 1.94 9.90
N PRO A 14 -4.95 2.29 11.11
CA PRO A 14 -3.76 3.12 11.37
C PRO A 14 -2.46 2.43 10.91
N VAL A 15 -1.46 3.23 10.59
CA VAL A 15 -0.17 2.68 10.12
C VAL A 15 0.53 2.02 11.30
N GLY A 16 1.08 0.81 11.07
CA GLY A 16 1.90 0.10 12.03
C GLY A 16 3.17 0.86 12.40
N LYS A 17 3.87 0.39 13.44
CA LYS A 17 5.13 1.02 13.87
C LYS A 17 6.24 0.77 12.84
N PRO A 18 7.28 1.61 12.80
CA PRO A 18 8.43 1.38 11.92
C PRO A 18 9.14 0.03 12.12
N ASP A 19 9.10 -0.52 13.33
CA ASP A 19 9.71 -1.79 13.73
C ASP A 19 8.74 -3.00 13.64
N ASP A 20 7.54 -2.79 13.11
CA ASP A 20 6.55 -3.84 12.89
C ASP A 20 6.77 -4.50 11.52
N ASP A 21 7.76 -5.40 11.44
CA ASP A 21 8.13 -6.08 10.21
C ASP A 21 6.95 -6.82 9.55
N GLU A 22 6.08 -7.43 10.36
CA GLU A 22 4.88 -8.14 9.88
C GLU A 22 3.93 -7.19 9.15
N TYR A 23 3.62 -6.04 9.75
CA TYR A 23 2.79 -5.03 9.11
C TYR A 23 3.37 -4.55 7.77
N TRP A 24 4.68 -4.30 7.71
CA TRP A 24 5.33 -3.81 6.50
C TRP A 24 5.39 -4.88 5.40
N GLU A 25 5.65 -6.14 5.76
CA GLU A 25 5.62 -7.26 4.83
C GLU A 25 4.22 -7.45 4.23
N GLU A 26 3.18 -7.44 5.07
CA GLU A 26 1.80 -7.51 4.59
C GLU A 26 1.41 -6.33 3.68
N THR A 27 1.89 -5.13 4.01
CA THR A 27 1.63 -3.93 3.23
C THR A 27 2.24 -4.04 1.83
N VAL A 28 3.50 -4.48 1.75
CA VAL A 28 4.18 -4.72 0.48
C VAL A 28 3.47 -5.83 -0.32
N ASN A 29 3.07 -6.91 0.34
CA ASN A 29 2.34 -8.00 -0.32
C ASN A 29 0.98 -7.55 -0.85
N ALA A 30 0.25 -6.71 -0.12
CA ALA A 30 -1.01 -6.14 -0.60
C ALA A 30 -0.82 -5.28 -1.85
N VAL A 31 0.23 -4.46 -1.88
CA VAL A 31 0.60 -3.64 -3.05
C VAL A 31 0.98 -4.51 -4.24
N LYS A 32 1.79 -5.56 -4.04
CA LYS A 32 2.12 -6.54 -5.09
C LYS A 32 0.87 -7.20 -5.67
N CYS A 33 -0.05 -7.66 -4.82
CA CYS A 33 -1.32 -8.26 -5.26
C CYS A 33 -2.16 -7.27 -6.08
N PHE A 34 -2.18 -5.99 -5.69
CA PHE A 34 -2.86 -4.95 -6.47
C PHE A 34 -2.21 -4.77 -7.85
N MET A 35 -0.88 -4.72 -7.93
CA MET A 35 -0.14 -4.58 -9.19
C MET A 35 -0.28 -5.80 -10.12
N ILE A 36 -0.46 -7.00 -9.55
CA ILE A 36 -0.76 -8.22 -10.33
C ILE A 36 -2.18 -8.13 -10.92
N LYS A 37 -3.16 -7.66 -10.13
CA LYS A 37 -4.55 -7.49 -10.56
C LYS A 37 -4.71 -6.39 -11.62
N TYR A 38 -3.89 -5.34 -11.53
CA TYR A 38 -3.92 -4.18 -12.42
C TYR A 38 -2.52 -3.92 -13.00
N PRO A 39 -2.15 -4.59 -14.11
CA PRO A 39 -0.77 -4.61 -14.61
C PRO A 39 -0.36 -3.35 -15.41
N ASP A 40 -1.29 -2.45 -15.71
CA ASP A 40 -1.03 -1.22 -16.45
C ASP A 40 -0.15 -0.24 -15.67
N SER A 41 0.55 0.65 -16.38
CA SER A 41 1.51 1.59 -15.77
C SER A 41 0.85 2.54 -14.78
N PHE A 42 -0.34 3.06 -15.12
CA PHE A 42 -1.05 4.01 -14.27
C PHE A 42 -1.47 3.40 -12.93
N SER A 43 -1.98 2.17 -12.95
CA SER A 43 -2.31 1.43 -11.72
C SER A 43 -1.08 1.17 -10.85
N LYS A 44 0.08 0.89 -11.45
CA LYS A 44 1.35 0.74 -10.71
C LYS A 44 1.77 2.05 -10.06
N ASP A 45 1.71 3.16 -10.79
CA ASP A 45 2.08 4.48 -10.26
C ASP A 45 1.22 4.87 -9.05
N ILE A 46 -0.09 4.61 -9.13
CA ILE A 46 -1.01 4.84 -8.01
C ILE A 46 -0.70 3.93 -6.83
N ALA A 47 -0.43 2.64 -7.06
CA ALA A 47 -0.11 1.69 -5.99
C ALA A 47 1.17 2.09 -5.24
N MET A 48 2.18 2.56 -5.99
CA MET A 48 3.42 3.09 -5.42
C MET A 48 3.18 4.38 -4.63
N ALA A 49 2.35 5.30 -5.14
CA ALA A 49 1.99 6.52 -4.41
C ALA A 49 1.30 6.21 -3.07
N VAL A 50 0.43 5.19 -3.03
CA VAL A 50 -0.19 4.73 -1.79
C VAL A 50 0.84 4.15 -0.82
N LEU A 51 1.77 3.32 -1.30
CA LEU A 51 2.83 2.76 -0.47
C LEU A 51 3.69 3.86 0.15
N THR A 52 4.10 4.85 -0.64
CA THR A 52 4.88 6.01 -0.17
C THR A 52 4.12 6.82 0.88
N GLU A 53 2.81 7.02 0.73
CA GLU A 53 2.02 7.73 1.72
C GLU A 53 1.86 6.94 3.03
N ILE A 54 1.72 5.62 2.96
CA ILE A 54 1.71 4.75 4.16
C ILE A 54 3.07 4.84 4.88
N GLU A 55 4.18 4.72 4.16
CA GLU A 55 5.53 4.86 4.69
C GLU A 55 5.74 6.24 5.36
N ARG A 56 5.32 7.32 4.69
CA ARG A 56 5.42 8.69 5.21
C ARG A 56 4.64 8.87 6.52
N ARG A 57 3.51 8.19 6.67
CA ARG A 57 2.69 8.21 7.90
C ARG A 57 3.30 7.39 9.02
N GLY A 58 3.93 6.26 8.72
CA GLY A 58 4.59 5.42 9.73
C GLY A 58 5.84 6.06 10.33
N LYS A 59 6.48 7.00 9.61
CA LYS A 59 7.63 7.78 10.09
C LYS A 59 7.26 8.99 10.98
N ARG A 60 5.97 9.29 11.15
CA ARG A 60 5.49 10.37 12.03
C ARG A 60 5.07 9.82 13.38
#